data_AF-A0A8T0CHE2-F1
#
_entry.id   AF-A0A8T0CHE2-F1
#
_cell.length_a   1.000
_cell.length_b   1.000
_cell.length_c   1.000
_cell.angle_alpha   90.00
_cell.angle_beta   90.00
_cell.angle_gamma   90.00
#
_symmetry.space_group_name_H-M   'P 1'
#
loop_
_entity.id
_entity.type
_entity.pdbx_description
1 polymer ?
#
loop_
_entity_poly.entity_id
_entity_poly.type
_entity_poly.pdbx_seq_one_letter_code
_entity_poly.pdbx_strand_id
1 'polypeptide(L)'
;MFSSLCTRLSLKPSGHGLLLLSMLNPRRDMHSRNKTAMELIAKGWSALKEVDRVIDYCELNDRRLIPLLRTAKENFELALETDNSNTHARYWLAKLHLKYHVPGKCLAVGAALLVEAANMGDPDAQYELGCRLRVEVRNFVLGGCLYFKFSLIECIFTS
;
A
#
# COMPACT_ATOMS: atom_id res chain seq x y z
N MET A 1 56.34 15.65 -35.65
CA MET A 1 57.67 15.07 -35.35
C MET A 1 57.77 14.92 -33.84
N PHE A 2 57.96 13.66 -33.39
CA PHE A 2 58.35 13.20 -32.04
C PHE A 2 57.35 13.44 -30.88
N SER A 3 56.55 12.44 -30.47
CA SER A 3 56.88 11.35 -29.50
C SER A 3 57.13 11.91 -28.09
N SER A 4 56.57 11.40 -26.98
CA SER A 4 56.80 10.02 -26.53
C SER A 4 56.15 9.75 -25.16
N LEU A 5 55.67 8.51 -25.00
CA LEU A 5 55.72 7.67 -23.80
C LEU A 5 55.10 8.19 -22.48
N CYS A 6 53.88 7.75 -22.20
CA CYS A 6 53.48 7.46 -20.82
C CYS A 6 53.33 5.94 -20.66
N THR A 7 54.39 5.35 -20.13
CA THR A 7 54.57 3.91 -19.90
C THR A 7 53.66 3.42 -18.78
N ARG A 8 53.04 2.24 -18.97
CA ARG A 8 52.39 1.47 -17.91
C ARG A 8 53.36 1.21 -16.76
N LEU A 9 52.97 1.57 -15.54
CA LEU A 9 53.40 0.87 -14.35
C LEU A 9 52.17 0.28 -13.66
N SER A 10 52.12 -1.05 -13.73
CA SER A 10 51.19 -1.91 -13.03
C SER A 10 51.49 -1.86 -11.54
N LEU A 11 50.61 -1.27 -10.74
CA LEU A 11 50.59 -1.47 -9.29
C LEU A 11 49.34 -2.26 -8.93
N LYS A 12 49.56 -3.49 -8.45
CA LYS A 12 48.54 -4.41 -7.91
C LYS A 12 47.77 -3.73 -6.77
N PRO A 13 46.43 -3.71 -6.78
CA PRO A 13 45.68 -3.39 -5.58
C PRO A 13 45.57 -4.64 -4.71
N SER A 14 46.30 -4.62 -3.61
CA SER A 14 46.15 -5.50 -2.45
C SER A 14 44.81 -5.24 -1.77
N GLY A 15 43.90 -6.22 -1.86
CA GLY A 15 43.16 -6.83 -0.75
C GLY A 15 42.31 -5.99 0.22
N HIS A 16 42.18 -4.67 0.10
CA HIS A 16 41.52 -3.83 1.13
C HIS A 16 40.51 -2.82 0.57
N GLY A 17 39.97 -3.05 -0.64
CA GLY A 17 38.94 -2.20 -1.25
C GLY A 17 37.50 -2.72 -1.16
N LEU A 18 37.29 -3.89 -0.54
CA LEU A 18 36.03 -4.65 -0.66
C LEU A 18 34.98 -4.34 0.42
N LEU A 19 35.31 -3.49 1.41
CA LEU A 19 34.38 -3.14 2.50
C LEU A 19 33.67 -1.79 2.30
N LEU A 20 34.00 -1.02 1.26
CA LEU A 20 33.39 0.30 1.03
C LEU A 20 32.28 0.31 -0.04
N LEU A 21 32.14 -0.78 -0.82
CA LEU A 21 31.13 -0.90 -1.89
C LEU A 21 29.76 -1.38 -1.40
N SER A 22 29.66 -1.93 -0.19
CA SER A 22 28.39 -2.40 0.39
C SER A 22 27.52 -1.27 0.96
N MET A 23 28.08 -0.07 1.18
CA MET A 23 27.36 1.07 1.77
C MET A 23 26.56 1.91 0.76
N LEU A 24 26.77 1.74 -0.55
CA LEU A 24 26.30 2.71 -1.56
C LEU A 24 25.01 2.34 -2.31
N ASN A 25 24.26 1.29 -1.94
CA ASN A 25 23.06 0.93 -2.73
C ASN A 25 21.76 0.47 -2.04
N PRO A 26 21.42 0.82 -0.79
CA PRO A 26 20.04 0.61 -0.34
C PRO A 26 19.02 1.46 -1.14
N ARG A 27 19.43 2.62 -1.66
CA ARG A 27 18.53 3.55 -2.35
C ARG A 27 18.05 3.08 -3.74
N ARG A 28 18.88 2.36 -4.51
CA ARG A 28 18.46 1.85 -5.85
C ARG A 28 17.45 0.71 -5.74
N ASP A 29 17.67 -0.20 -4.80
CA ASP A 29 16.74 -1.32 -4.55
C ASP A 29 15.42 -0.85 -3.93
N MET A 30 15.44 0.20 -3.10
CA MET A 30 14.22 0.78 -2.55
C MET A 30 13.36 1.45 -3.64
N HIS A 31 13.99 2.13 -4.60
CA HIS A 31 13.28 2.73 -5.74
C HIS A 31 12.72 1.68 -6.71
N SER A 32 13.41 0.55 -6.91
CA SER A 32 12.91 -0.53 -7.77
C SER A 32 11.69 -1.24 -7.17
N ARG A 33 11.72 -1.53 -5.85
CA ARG A 33 10.59 -2.13 -5.12
C ARG A 33 9.35 -1.24 -5.09
N ASN A 34 9.54 0.06 -4.84
CA ASN A 34 8.44 1.02 -4.87
C ASN A 34 7.83 1.11 -6.28
N LYS A 35 8.68 1.13 -7.33
CA LYS A 35 8.19 1.13 -8.71
C LYS A 35 7.34 -0.13 -9.01
N THR A 36 7.81 -1.31 -8.62
CA THR A 36 7.06 -2.56 -8.83
C THR A 36 5.75 -2.60 -8.02
N ALA A 37 5.75 -2.12 -6.78
CA ALA A 37 4.55 -2.02 -5.96
C ALA A 37 3.52 -1.06 -6.59
N MET A 38 3.97 0.09 -7.10
CA MET A 38 3.11 1.04 -7.79
C MET A 38 2.50 0.48 -9.09
N GLU A 39 3.24 -0.33 -9.84
CA GLU A 39 2.71 -1.02 -11.03
C GLU A 39 1.61 -2.03 -10.65
N LEU A 40 1.77 -2.76 -9.55
CA LEU A 40 0.75 -3.67 -9.02
C LEU A 40 -0.49 -2.91 -8.54
N ILE A 41 -0.29 -1.80 -7.82
CA ILE A 41 -1.38 -0.91 -7.41
C ILE A 41 -2.14 -0.39 -8.63
N ALA A 42 -1.43 0.04 -9.68
CA ALA A 42 -2.05 0.53 -10.90
C ALA A 42 -2.89 -0.55 -11.60
N LYS A 43 -2.42 -1.80 -11.65
CA LYS A 43 -3.19 -2.93 -12.18
C LYS A 43 -4.45 -3.21 -11.35
N GLY A 44 -4.33 -3.23 -10.03
CA GLY A 44 -5.46 -3.41 -9.12
C GLY A 44 -6.49 -2.28 -9.25
N TRP A 45 -6.03 -1.04 -9.36
CA TRP A 45 -6.89 0.12 -9.56
C TRP A 45 -7.59 0.11 -10.92
N SER A 46 -6.93 -0.31 -11.99
CA SER A 46 -7.56 -0.48 -13.30
C SER A 46 -8.72 -1.47 -13.25
N ALA A 47 -8.55 -2.60 -12.55
CA ALA A 47 -9.62 -3.56 -12.32
C ALA A 47 -10.78 -2.97 -11.50
N LEU A 48 -10.48 -2.21 -10.43
CA LEU A 48 -11.48 -1.50 -9.64
C LEU A 48 -12.24 -0.44 -10.44
N LYS A 49 -11.56 0.27 -11.35
CA LYS A 49 -12.20 1.27 -12.21
C LYS A 49 -13.26 0.65 -13.11
N GLU A 50 -13.00 -0.53 -13.66
CA GLU A 50 -14.00 -1.25 -14.45
C GLU A 50 -15.15 -1.74 -13.57
N VAL A 51 -14.88 -2.16 -12.34
CA VAL A 51 -15.95 -2.49 -11.38
C VAL A 51 -16.81 -1.27 -11.07
N ASP A 52 -16.21 -0.13 -10.73
CA ASP A 52 -16.92 1.11 -10.41
C ASP A 52 -17.74 1.64 -11.60
N ARG A 53 -17.30 1.39 -12.84
CA ARG A 53 -18.08 1.73 -14.05
C ARG A 53 -19.36 0.90 -14.17
N VAL A 54 -19.32 -0.35 -13.72
CA VAL A 54 -20.39 -1.34 -13.93
C VAL A 54 -21.32 -1.44 -12.72
N ILE A 55 -20.87 -1.02 -11.53
CA ILE A 55 -21.58 -1.19 -10.26
C ILE A 55 -22.94 -0.47 -10.21
N ASP A 56 -23.10 0.65 -10.93
CA ASP A 56 -24.34 1.43 -10.94
C ASP A 56 -25.51 0.71 -11.64
N TYR A 57 -25.22 -0.30 -12.46
CA TYR A 57 -26.22 -1.03 -13.26
C TYR A 57 -26.32 -2.52 -12.90
N CYS A 58 -25.47 -3.03 -12.01
CA CYS A 58 -25.39 -4.45 -11.66
C CYS A 58 -25.92 -4.72 -10.26
N GLU A 59 -26.54 -5.89 -10.06
CA GLU A 59 -26.86 -6.39 -8.72
C GLU A 59 -25.57 -6.57 -7.90
N LEU A 60 -25.64 -6.32 -6.58
CA LEU A 60 -24.49 -6.34 -5.66
C LEU A 60 -23.63 -7.63 -5.73
N ASN A 61 -24.20 -8.73 -6.21
CA ASN A 61 -23.59 -10.06 -6.30
C ASN A 61 -23.38 -10.55 -7.75
N ASP A 62 -23.29 -9.63 -8.72
CA ASP A 62 -23.06 -10.04 -10.11
C ASP A 62 -21.75 -10.86 -10.21
N ARG A 63 -21.91 -12.10 -10.68
CA ARG A 63 -20.82 -13.08 -10.81
C ARG A 63 -19.69 -12.59 -11.70
N ARG A 64 -19.94 -11.62 -12.58
CA ARG A 64 -18.95 -11.03 -13.48
C ARG A 64 -17.98 -10.09 -12.78
N LEU A 65 -18.37 -9.50 -11.65
CA LEU A 65 -17.51 -8.60 -10.87
C LEU A 65 -16.56 -9.37 -9.95
N ILE A 66 -16.92 -10.59 -9.55
CA ILE A 66 -16.13 -11.43 -8.64
C ILE A 66 -14.69 -11.68 -9.14
N PRO A 67 -14.45 -12.03 -10.42
CA PRO A 67 -13.10 -12.18 -10.94
C PRO A 67 -12.28 -10.88 -10.89
N LEU A 68 -12.88 -9.74 -11.27
CA LEU A 68 -12.20 -8.44 -11.25
C LEU A 68 -11.81 -8.03 -9.81
N LEU A 69 -12.72 -8.22 -8.87
CA LEU A 69 -12.50 -7.95 -7.46
C LEU A 69 -11.44 -8.88 -6.84
N ARG A 70 -11.41 -10.15 -7.26
CA ARG A 70 -10.37 -11.10 -6.86
C ARG A 70 -9.00 -10.67 -7.39
N THR A 71 -8.90 -10.33 -8.67
CA THR A 71 -7.66 -9.86 -9.29
C THR A 71 -7.18 -8.55 -8.66
N ALA A 72 -8.09 -7.61 -8.35
CA ALA A 72 -7.72 -6.39 -7.65
C ALA A 72 -7.12 -6.69 -6.27
N LYS A 73 -7.76 -7.58 -5.50
CA LYS A 73 -7.30 -8.00 -4.18
C LYS A 73 -5.89 -8.60 -4.24
N GLU A 74 -5.68 -9.58 -5.12
CA GLU A 74 -4.39 -10.27 -5.29
C GLU A 74 -3.28 -9.28 -5.65
N ASN A 75 -3.55 -8.30 -6.54
CA ASN A 75 -2.56 -7.29 -6.90
C ASN A 75 -2.20 -6.36 -5.71
N PHE A 76 -3.15 -6.00 -4.86
CA PHE A 76 -2.85 -5.17 -3.68
C PHE A 76 -2.11 -5.96 -2.59
N GLU A 77 -2.43 -7.24 -2.42
CA GLU A 77 -1.69 -8.14 -1.51
C GLU A 77 -0.24 -8.30 -1.99
N LEU A 78 -0.02 -8.58 -3.27
CA LEU A 78 1.33 -8.64 -3.87
C LEU A 78 2.09 -7.30 -3.76
N ALA A 79 1.38 -6.16 -3.87
CA ALA A 79 1.99 -4.85 -3.70
C ALA A 79 2.50 -4.66 -2.26
N LEU A 80 1.76 -5.11 -1.24
CA LEU A 80 2.18 -5.07 0.16
C LEU A 80 3.27 -6.08 0.49
N GLU A 81 3.30 -7.24 -0.15
CA GLU A 81 4.41 -8.20 -0.04
C GLU A 81 5.71 -7.60 -0.61
N THR A 82 5.61 -6.83 -1.69
CA THR A 82 6.74 -6.16 -2.33
C THR A 82 7.22 -4.95 -1.52
N ASP A 83 6.29 -4.16 -1.01
CA ASP A 83 6.54 -2.97 -0.19
C ASP A 83 5.50 -2.81 0.91
N ASN A 84 5.82 -3.32 2.10
CA ASN A 84 4.91 -3.23 3.25
C ASN A 84 4.69 -1.79 3.73
N SER A 85 5.60 -0.88 3.37
CA SER A 85 5.55 0.52 3.80
C SER A 85 4.63 1.36 2.92
N ASN A 86 4.15 0.79 1.80
CA ASN A 86 3.28 1.49 0.87
C ASN A 86 1.90 1.71 1.49
N THR A 87 1.60 2.96 1.81
CA THR A 87 0.34 3.35 2.44
C THR A 87 -0.84 3.24 1.49
N HIS A 88 -0.63 3.56 0.20
CA HIS A 88 -1.68 3.49 -0.82
C HIS A 88 -2.15 2.06 -1.05
N ALA A 89 -1.26 1.08 -1.15
CA ALA A 89 -1.64 -0.33 -1.27
C ALA A 89 -2.51 -0.77 -0.08
N ARG A 90 -2.11 -0.37 1.14
CA ARG A 90 -2.81 -0.68 2.38
C ARG A 90 -4.20 -0.05 2.41
N TYR A 91 -4.31 1.22 2.02
CA TYR A 91 -5.59 1.92 1.89
C TYR A 91 -6.53 1.25 0.88
N TRP A 92 -6.03 0.90 -0.31
CA TRP A 92 -6.85 0.28 -1.35
C TRP A 92 -7.32 -1.13 -0.96
N LEU A 93 -6.47 -1.93 -0.31
CA LEU A 93 -6.86 -3.23 0.23
C LEU A 93 -7.91 -3.08 1.33
N ALA A 94 -7.76 -2.10 2.22
CA ALA A 94 -8.77 -1.76 3.22
C ALA A 94 -10.11 -1.40 2.58
N LYS A 95 -10.09 -0.49 1.61
CA LYS A 95 -11.29 -0.04 0.88
C LYS A 95 -11.99 -1.19 0.14
N LEU A 96 -11.21 -2.11 -0.43
CA LEU A 96 -11.69 -3.30 -1.09
C LEU A 96 -12.49 -4.21 -0.12
N HIS A 97 -11.98 -4.41 1.09
CA HIS A 97 -12.65 -5.16 2.15
C HIS A 97 -13.87 -4.47 2.76
N LEU A 98 -14.02 -3.16 2.60
CA LEU A 98 -15.08 -2.38 3.25
C LEU A 98 -16.23 -2.12 2.27
N LYS A 99 -15.91 -1.58 1.09
CA LYS A 99 -16.89 -1.15 0.07
C LYS A 99 -17.41 -2.32 -0.78
N TYR A 100 -16.53 -3.19 -1.28
CA TYR A 100 -16.90 -4.18 -2.30
C TYR A 100 -17.26 -5.55 -1.69
N HIS A 101 -17.94 -6.40 -2.47
CA HIS A 101 -18.23 -7.79 -2.09
C HIS A 101 -17.15 -8.72 -2.66
N VAL A 102 -16.05 -8.87 -1.92
CA VAL A 102 -14.93 -9.73 -2.30
C VAL A 102 -15.04 -11.10 -1.65
N PRO A 103 -14.60 -12.20 -2.30
CA PRO A 103 -14.54 -13.50 -1.66
C PRO A 103 -13.58 -13.45 -0.46
N GLY A 104 -14.03 -13.94 0.70
CA GLY A 104 -13.28 -13.84 1.95
C GLY A 104 -13.27 -12.41 2.54
N LYS A 105 -14.33 -11.62 2.29
CA LYS A 105 -14.50 -10.29 2.89
C LYS A 105 -14.49 -10.38 4.42
N CYS A 106 -13.54 -9.68 5.04
CA CYS A 106 -13.50 -9.48 6.48
C CYS A 106 -13.46 -7.97 6.79
N LEU A 107 -14.54 -7.46 7.39
CA LEU A 107 -14.65 -6.04 7.75
C LEU A 107 -13.63 -5.63 8.81
N ALA A 108 -13.30 -6.52 9.74
CA ALA A 108 -12.31 -6.27 10.78
C ALA A 108 -10.91 -6.07 10.19
N VAL A 109 -10.51 -6.91 9.23
CA VAL A 109 -9.23 -6.76 8.51
C VAL A 109 -9.21 -5.45 7.72
N GLY A 110 -10.31 -5.13 7.02
CA GLY A 110 -10.43 -3.85 6.32
C GLY A 110 -10.30 -2.64 7.26
N ALA A 111 -10.93 -2.68 8.43
CA ALA A 111 -10.83 -1.61 9.42
C ALA A 111 -9.40 -1.48 9.98
N ALA A 112 -8.75 -2.60 10.33
CA ALA A 112 -7.37 -2.60 10.82
C ALA A 112 -6.40 -1.99 9.80
N LEU A 113 -6.48 -2.42 8.53
CA LEU A 113 -5.65 -1.89 7.45
C LEU A 113 -5.90 -0.38 7.21
N LEU A 114 -7.14 0.08 7.34
CA LEU A 114 -7.47 1.50 7.19
C LEU A 114 -6.83 2.34 8.30
N VAL A 115 -6.90 1.87 9.54
CA VAL A 115 -6.32 2.55 10.71
C VAL A 115 -4.80 2.59 10.59
N GLU A 116 -4.18 1.48 10.21
CA GLU A 116 -2.74 1.44 9.94
C GLU A 116 -2.34 2.43 8.85
N ALA A 117 -3.07 2.47 7.72
CA ALA A 117 -2.78 3.41 6.65
C ALA A 117 -2.94 4.88 7.11
N ALA A 118 -3.97 5.18 7.90
CA ALA A 118 -4.18 6.52 8.46
C ALA A 118 -3.08 6.92 9.46
N ASN A 119 -2.63 5.99 10.30
CA ASN A 119 -1.53 6.20 11.25
C ASN A 119 -0.19 6.40 10.56
N MET A 120 0.02 5.78 9.40
CA MET A 120 1.20 5.99 8.56
C MET A 120 1.18 7.33 7.81
N GLY A 121 0.10 8.12 7.92
CA GLY A 121 -0.01 9.45 7.35
C GLY A 121 -0.66 9.52 5.96
N ASP A 122 -1.40 8.49 5.54
CA ASP A 122 -2.12 8.52 4.27
C ASP A 122 -3.33 9.46 4.34
N PRO A 123 -3.39 10.53 3.53
CA PRO A 123 -4.44 11.53 3.63
C PRO A 123 -5.81 10.96 3.22
N ASP A 124 -5.87 10.06 2.25
CA ASP A 124 -7.11 9.42 1.81
C ASP A 124 -7.67 8.48 2.88
N ALA A 125 -6.78 7.73 3.55
CA ALA A 125 -7.14 6.88 4.68
C ALA A 125 -7.64 7.70 5.89
N GLN A 126 -6.96 8.80 6.22
CA GLN A 126 -7.36 9.69 7.31
C GLN A 126 -8.74 10.30 7.06
N TYR A 127 -8.99 10.75 5.82
CA TYR A 127 -10.28 11.28 5.42
C TYR A 127 -11.39 10.22 5.53
N GLU A 128 -11.18 9.03 4.96
CA GLU A 128 -12.16 7.93 5.00
C GLU A 128 -12.44 7.48 6.44
N LEU A 129 -11.41 7.37 7.28
CA LEU A 129 -11.55 7.01 8.68
C LEU A 129 -12.35 8.08 9.44
N GLY A 130 -12.05 9.36 9.22
CA GLY A 130 -12.82 10.47 9.79
C GLY A 130 -14.29 10.46 9.38
N CYS A 131 -14.58 10.17 8.11
CA CYS A 131 -15.95 10.00 7.61
C CYS A 131 -16.69 8.88 8.34
N ARG A 132 -16.05 7.72 8.56
CA ARG A 132 -16.68 6.58 9.24
C ARG A 132 -16.89 6.80 10.73
N LEU A 133 -15.92 7.39 11.43
CA LEU A 133 -16.05 7.76 12.84
C LEU A 133 -17.20 8.74 13.05
N ARG A 134 -17.40 9.70 12.14
CA ARG A 134 -18.54 10.64 12.20
C ARG A 134 -19.89 9.94 12.05
N VAL A 135 -19.98 8.87 11.26
CA VAL A 135 -21.21 8.06 11.12
C VAL A 135 -21.46 7.24 12.38
N GLU A 136 -20.41 6.67 12.99
CA GLU A 136 -20.53 5.93 14.26
C GLU A 136 -20.91 6.80 15.45
N VAL A 137 -20.52 8.07 15.50
CA VAL A 137 -20.97 9.02 16.55
C VAL A 137 -22.50 9.19 16.54
N ARG A 138 -23.18 9.02 15.39
CA ARG A 138 -24.66 8.99 15.33
C ARG A 138 -25.26 7.65 15.75
N ASN A 139 -24.57 6.54 15.54
CA ASN A 139 -25.06 5.18 15.87
C ASN A 139 -24.69 4.71 17.29
N PHE A 140 -23.81 5.45 17.99
CA PHE A 140 -23.29 5.09 19.32
C PHE A 140 -24.30 5.21 20.48
N VAL A 141 -25.59 5.42 20.21
CA VAL A 141 -26.65 5.26 21.21
C VAL A 141 -27.05 3.79 21.38
N LEU A 142 -26.68 2.85 20.48
CA LEU A 142 -27.31 1.52 20.46
C LEU A 142 -26.40 0.27 20.35
N GLY A 143 -25.08 0.30 20.55
CA GLY A 143 -24.37 -0.99 20.67
C GLY A 143 -22.83 -1.01 20.68
N GLY A 144 -22.26 -1.13 21.87
CA GLY A 144 -21.50 -2.35 22.25
C GLY A 144 -20.14 -2.70 21.63
N CYS A 145 -19.47 -1.87 20.81
CA CYS A 145 -18.11 -2.18 20.34
C CYS A 145 -17.10 -1.09 20.73
N LEU A 146 -16.69 -1.06 22.00
CA LEU A 146 -15.87 0.01 22.60
C LEU A 146 -14.34 -0.19 22.46
N TYR A 147 -13.85 -1.34 22.01
CA TYR A 147 -12.40 -1.64 22.11
C TYR A 147 -11.51 -1.00 21.04
N PHE A 148 -12.05 -0.60 19.88
CA PHE A 148 -11.28 0.14 18.86
C PHE A 148 -11.24 1.66 19.10
N LYS A 149 -12.09 2.18 19.99
CA LYS A 149 -12.36 3.62 20.11
C LYS A 149 -11.31 4.38 20.94
N PHE A 150 -10.63 3.70 21.88
CA PHE A 150 -9.70 4.35 22.80
C PHE A 150 -8.32 4.63 22.19
N SER A 151 -7.76 3.75 21.36
CA SER A 151 -6.48 4.05 20.70
C SER A 151 -6.59 4.99 19.50
N LEU A 152 -7.74 5.05 18.81
CA LEU A 152 -7.90 5.86 17.60
C LEU A 152 -8.01 7.37 17.85
N ILE A 153 -8.67 7.78 18.94
CA ILE A 153 -8.91 9.21 19.21
C ILE A 153 -7.64 9.87 19.73
N GLU A 154 -6.83 9.17 20.54
CA GLU A 154 -5.57 9.74 21.02
C GLU A 154 -4.59 9.96 19.86
N CYS A 155 -4.39 9.00 18.96
CA CYS A 155 -3.43 9.17 17.85
C CYS A 155 -3.79 10.29 16.85
N ILE A 156 -5.08 10.61 16.64
CA ILE A 156 -5.49 11.64 15.68
C ILE A 156 -5.50 13.05 16.30
N PHE A 157 -5.71 13.19 17.62
CA PHE A 157 -5.81 14.49 18.28
C PHE A 157 -4.57 14.93 19.08
N THR A 158 -3.53 14.11 19.20
CA THR A 158 -2.28 14.47 19.92
C THR A 158 -1.06 14.72 19.01
N SER A 159 -1.24 15.20 17.78
CA SER A 159 -0.14 15.73 16.93
C SER A 159 -0.43 17.11 16.39
#